data_AF-A0A0D2MW94-F1
#
_entry.id   AF-A0A0D2MW94-F1
#
_cell.length_a   1.000
_cell.length_b   1.000
_cell.length_c   1.000
_cell.angle_alpha   90.00
_cell.angle_beta   90.00
_cell.angle_gamma   90.00
#
_symmetry.space_group_name_H-M   'P 1'
#
loop_
_entity.id
_entity.type
_entity.pdbx_description
1 polymer ?
#
loop_
_entity_poly.entity_id
_entity_poly.type
_entity_poly.pdbx_seq_one_letter_code
_entity_poly.pdbx_strand_id
1 'polypeptide(L)'
;MATTPTPPSERASEIIEKLPSSPSLITKTGTALLGVGAAAAAISQELYVVNEETIVLVASIMFFTYVGKVIREPYSQWAEGHIARIKKVLNDARSEHTGAVKERIDSVGQMKDVVSITQGLFALSKETAVLESENFVQLQKIQLSTELKAVLDSWVRYEQQVKDAEQADLTKTVIEKVVASLKEEKTQKEILASAVAEIEQLVKSKAI
;
A
#
# COMPACT_ATOMS: atom_id res chain seq x y z
N MET A 1 -11.39 51.66 -28.35
CA MET A 1 -12.22 51.36 -29.54
C MET A 1 -13.52 52.11 -29.37
N ALA A 2 -13.83 53.04 -30.27
CA ALA A 2 -15.02 53.87 -30.19
C ALA A 2 -16.27 52.99 -30.31
N THR A 3 -17.16 53.05 -29.32
CA THR A 3 -18.46 52.39 -29.40
C THR A 3 -19.33 53.17 -30.37
N THR A 4 -19.40 52.75 -31.63
CA THR A 4 -20.43 53.21 -32.55
C THR A 4 -21.78 52.97 -31.86
N PRO A 5 -22.64 53.99 -31.67
CA PRO A 5 -23.94 53.78 -31.08
C PRO A 5 -24.69 52.78 -31.97
N THR A 6 -25.03 51.62 -31.39
CA THR A 6 -25.96 50.64 -31.97
C THR A 6 -27.09 51.33 -32.73
N PRO A 7 -27.46 50.84 -33.92
CA PRO A 7 -28.50 51.45 -34.72
C PRO A 7 -29.80 51.56 -33.91
N PRO A 8 -30.57 52.66 -34.07
CA PRO A 8 -31.75 52.93 -33.27
C PRO A 8 -32.82 51.83 -33.38
N SER A 9 -32.86 51.11 -34.50
CA SER A 9 -33.72 49.94 -34.70
C SER A 9 -33.43 48.79 -33.75
N GLU A 10 -32.15 48.49 -33.48
CA GLU A 10 -31.74 47.39 -32.61
C GLU A 10 -32.00 47.72 -31.13
N ARG A 11 -31.82 48.99 -30.74
CA ARG A 11 -32.19 49.47 -29.40
C ARG A 11 -33.69 49.44 -29.17
N ALA A 12 -34.49 49.80 -30.18
CA ALA A 12 -35.94 49.72 -30.10
C ALA A 12 -36.41 48.27 -29.94
N SER A 13 -35.82 47.31 -30.67
CA SER A 13 -36.14 45.88 -30.47
C SER A 13 -35.76 45.39 -29.08
N GLU A 14 -34.59 45.76 -28.53
CA GLU A 14 -34.21 45.40 -27.16
C GLU A 14 -35.19 45.91 -26.10
N ILE A 15 -35.75 47.11 -26.29
CA ILE A 15 -36.75 47.69 -25.38
C ILE A 15 -38.08 46.93 -25.50
N ILE A 16 -38.51 46.63 -26.73
CA ILE A 16 -39.73 45.85 -26.97
C ILE A 16 -39.61 44.44 -26.38
N GLU A 17 -38.43 43.83 -26.46
CA GLU A 17 -38.17 42.51 -25.89
C GLU A 17 -38.22 42.49 -24.36
N LYS A 18 -37.85 43.58 -23.69
CA LYS A 18 -37.94 43.72 -22.23
C LYS A 18 -39.34 44.00 -21.70
N LEU A 19 -40.30 44.32 -22.56
CA LEU A 19 -41.69 44.51 -22.14
C LEU A 19 -42.29 43.18 -21.65
N PRO A 20 -43.08 43.23 -20.55
CA PRO A 20 -43.71 42.04 -19.99
C PRO A 20 -44.66 41.44 -21.03
N SER A 21 -44.57 40.13 -21.22
CA SER A 21 -45.47 39.36 -22.07
C SER A 21 -45.86 38.09 -21.34
N SER A 22 -47.17 37.84 -21.23
CA SER A 22 -47.69 36.55 -20.78
C SER A 22 -48.23 35.80 -21.99
N PRO A 23 -47.94 34.49 -22.14
CA PRO A 23 -48.21 33.75 -23.37
C PRO A 23 -49.70 33.61 -23.75
N SER A 24 -50.64 34.02 -22.88
CA SER A 24 -52.08 33.84 -23.11
C SER A 24 -52.94 35.11 -23.00
N LEU A 25 -52.41 36.26 -22.57
CA LEU A 25 -53.25 37.44 -22.28
C LEU A 25 -52.70 38.76 -22.83
N ILE A 26 -51.38 38.91 -22.97
CA ILE A 26 -50.78 40.20 -23.27
C ILE A 26 -49.57 39.99 -24.21
N THR A 27 -49.69 40.46 -25.45
CA THR A 27 -48.61 40.50 -26.44
C THR A 27 -47.69 41.71 -26.23
N LYS A 28 -46.42 41.62 -26.65
CA LYS A 28 -45.43 42.72 -26.52
C LYS A 28 -45.85 43.98 -27.29
N THR A 29 -46.49 43.82 -28.44
CA THR A 29 -47.11 44.93 -29.19
C THR A 29 -48.37 45.42 -28.50
N GLY A 30 -49.13 44.52 -27.88
CA GLY A 30 -50.30 44.83 -27.05
C GLY A 30 -49.96 45.70 -25.84
N THR A 31 -48.91 45.38 -25.07
CA THR A 31 -48.48 46.23 -23.93
C THR A 31 -48.07 47.62 -24.37
N ALA A 32 -47.29 47.72 -25.44
CA ALA A 32 -46.83 49.00 -25.96
C ALA A 32 -48.01 49.86 -26.43
N LEU A 33 -48.91 49.30 -27.23
CA LEU A 33 -50.09 49.99 -27.75
C LEU A 33 -51.08 50.35 -26.63
N LEU A 34 -51.31 49.46 -25.68
CA LEU A 34 -52.17 49.73 -24.52
C LEU A 34 -51.56 50.79 -23.61
N GLY A 35 -50.25 50.75 -23.37
CA GLY A 35 -49.56 51.75 -22.56
C GLY A 35 -49.62 53.15 -23.18
N VAL A 36 -49.32 53.25 -24.48
CA VAL A 36 -49.41 54.53 -25.22
C VAL A 36 -50.86 55.00 -25.34
N GLY A 37 -51.80 54.09 -25.64
CA GLY A 37 -53.22 54.42 -25.77
C GLY A 37 -53.83 54.87 -24.44
N ALA A 38 -53.52 54.20 -23.34
CA ALA A 38 -53.95 54.60 -22.00
C ALA A 38 -53.34 55.95 -21.59
N ALA A 39 -52.06 56.19 -21.89
CA ALA A 39 -51.44 57.48 -21.63
C ALA A 39 -52.08 58.61 -22.46
N ALA A 40 -52.33 58.37 -23.75
CA ALA A 40 -53.00 59.34 -24.62
C ALA A 40 -54.43 59.63 -24.16
N ALA A 41 -55.17 58.61 -23.73
CA ALA A 41 -56.51 58.78 -23.16
C ALA A 41 -56.47 59.53 -21.82
N ALA A 42 -55.53 59.22 -20.93
CA ALA A 42 -55.36 59.92 -19.66
C ALA A 42 -55.01 61.41 -19.84
N ILE A 43 -54.18 61.74 -20.83
CA ILE A 43 -53.87 63.13 -21.21
C ILE A 43 -55.12 63.79 -21.81
N SER A 44 -55.79 63.12 -22.75
CA SER A 44 -56.97 63.67 -23.43
C SER A 44 -58.15 63.90 -22.48
N GLN A 45 -58.24 63.14 -21.38
CA GLN A 45 -59.26 63.29 -20.35
C GLN A 45 -58.80 64.17 -19.17
N GLU A 46 -57.58 64.73 -19.23
CA GLU A 46 -56.97 65.48 -18.12
C GLU A 46 -57.04 64.74 -16.78
N LEU A 47 -56.91 63.41 -16.82
CA LEU A 47 -57.12 62.53 -15.67
C LEU A 47 -56.14 62.85 -14.52
N TYR A 48 -54.97 63.41 -14.85
CA TYR A 48 -54.00 63.91 -13.89
C TYR A 48 -53.86 65.43 -14.01
N VAL A 49 -54.29 66.14 -12.97
CA VAL A 49 -54.13 67.60 -12.87
C VAL A 49 -52.81 67.91 -12.17
N VAL A 50 -51.96 68.69 -12.82
CA VAL A 50 -50.69 69.13 -12.24
C VAL A 50 -50.98 70.09 -11.10
N ASN A 51 -50.58 69.70 -9.89
CA ASN A 51 -50.71 70.51 -8.68
C ASN A 51 -49.34 70.66 -8.00
N GLU A 52 -49.28 71.42 -6.91
CA GLU A 52 -48.08 71.56 -6.08
C GLU A 52 -47.50 70.21 -5.62
N GLU A 53 -48.37 69.21 -5.38
CA GLU A 53 -47.96 67.85 -5.03
C GLU A 53 -47.19 67.12 -6.16
N THR A 54 -47.32 67.54 -7.42
CA THR A 54 -46.54 66.98 -8.54
C THR A 54 -45.04 67.25 -8.37
N ILE A 55 -44.67 68.42 -7.81
CA ILE A 55 -43.27 68.76 -7.52
C ILE A 55 -42.72 67.84 -6.42
N VAL A 56 -43.52 67.60 -5.38
CA VAL A 56 -43.18 66.68 -4.29
C VAL A 56 -43.03 65.24 -4.80
N LEU A 57 -43.90 64.80 -5.71
CA LEU A 57 -43.84 63.49 -6.34
C LEU A 57 -42.57 63.33 -7.18
N VAL A 58 -42.26 64.31 -8.03
CA VAL A 58 -41.04 64.30 -8.86
C VAL A 58 -39.77 64.32 -8.00
N ALA A 59 -39.74 65.15 -6.96
CA ALA A 59 -38.64 65.19 -5.99
C ALA A 59 -38.48 63.85 -5.24
N SER A 60 -39.59 63.22 -4.85
CA SER A 60 -39.60 61.92 -4.19
C SER A 60 -39.07 60.81 -5.10
N ILE A 61 -39.47 60.78 -6.37
CA ILE A 61 -38.94 59.81 -7.35
C ILE A 61 -37.44 60.00 -7.54
N MET A 62 -36.95 61.24 -7.68
CA MET A 62 -35.52 61.51 -7.77
C MET A 62 -34.78 61.08 -6.51
N PHE A 63 -35.33 61.36 -5.32
CA PHE A 63 -34.75 60.95 -4.05
C PHE A 63 -34.68 59.42 -3.93
N PHE A 64 -35.79 58.70 -4.14
CA PHE A 64 -35.82 57.24 -4.02
C PHE A 64 -34.96 56.53 -5.07
N THR A 65 -34.88 57.06 -6.30
CA THR A 65 -33.99 56.50 -7.32
C THR A 65 -32.52 56.70 -6.97
N TYR A 66 -32.17 57.87 -6.41
CA TYR A 66 -30.82 58.12 -5.93
C TYR A 66 -30.45 57.24 -4.73
N VAL A 67 -31.32 57.19 -3.71
CA VAL A 67 -31.16 56.33 -2.53
C VAL A 67 -31.06 54.85 -2.93
N GLY A 68 -31.91 54.40 -3.84
CA GLY A 68 -31.87 53.04 -4.38
C GLY A 68 -30.54 52.72 -5.05
N LYS A 69 -29.94 53.66 -5.80
CA LYS A 69 -28.60 53.48 -6.37
C LYS A 69 -27.50 53.41 -5.30
N VAL A 70 -27.56 54.29 -4.30
CA VAL A 70 -26.52 54.38 -3.25
C VAL A 70 -26.57 53.19 -2.28
N ILE A 71 -27.75 52.71 -1.90
CA ILE A 71 -27.91 51.63 -0.91
C ILE A 71 -27.73 50.24 -1.52
N ARG A 72 -27.98 50.09 -2.83
CA ARG A 72 -27.96 48.78 -3.50
C ARG A 72 -26.64 48.02 -3.29
N GLU A 73 -25.52 48.70 -3.52
CA GLU A 73 -24.20 48.07 -3.45
C GLU A 73 -23.78 47.68 -2.03
N PRO A 74 -23.84 48.57 -1.01
CA PRO A 74 -23.53 48.17 0.37
C PRO A 74 -24.50 47.10 0.90
N TYR A 75 -25.77 47.13 0.50
CA TYR A 75 -26.73 46.09 0.89
C TYR A 75 -26.40 44.73 0.25
N SER A 76 -26.05 44.70 -1.04
CA SER A 76 -25.63 43.46 -1.72
C SER A 76 -24.40 42.86 -1.06
N GLN A 77 -23.37 43.68 -0.80
CA GLN A 77 -22.14 43.24 -0.14
C GLN A 77 -22.39 42.72 1.27
N TRP A 78 -23.27 43.40 2.04
CA TRP A 78 -23.67 42.93 3.37
C TRP A 78 -24.41 41.60 3.31
N ALA A 79 -25.38 41.47 2.40
CA ALA A 79 -26.16 40.24 2.23
C ALA A 79 -25.28 39.07 1.79
N GLU A 80 -24.41 39.28 0.80
CA GLU A 80 -23.44 38.28 0.33
C GLU A 80 -22.47 37.87 1.44
N GLY A 81 -21.97 38.84 2.22
CA GLY A 81 -21.08 38.55 3.36
C GLY A 81 -21.77 37.73 4.45
N HIS A 82 -23.04 38.00 4.73
CA HIS A 82 -23.82 37.22 5.70
C HIS A 82 -24.07 35.79 5.21
N ILE A 83 -24.48 35.64 3.94
CA ILE A 83 -24.69 34.33 3.30
C ILE A 83 -23.37 33.54 3.27
N ALA A 84 -22.26 34.17 2.91
CA ALA A 84 -20.95 33.53 2.87
C ALA A 84 -20.50 33.06 4.26
N ARG A 85 -20.74 33.85 5.31
CA ARG A 85 -20.44 33.47 6.69
C ARG A 85 -21.23 32.23 7.11
N ILE A 86 -22.56 32.23 6.87
CA ILE A 86 -23.41 31.07 7.22
C ILE A 86 -22.97 29.83 6.45
N LYS A 87 -22.74 29.98 5.13
CA LYS A 87 -22.28 28.88 4.27
C LYS A 87 -20.93 28.33 4.73
N LYS A 88 -20.01 29.20 5.15
CA LYS A 88 -18.71 28.80 5.68
C LYS A 88 -18.87 27.99 6.97
N VAL A 89 -19.60 28.49 7.96
CA VAL A 89 -19.83 27.76 9.21
C VAL A 89 -20.48 26.40 8.96
N LEU A 90 -21.47 26.33 8.07
CA LEU A 90 -22.13 25.06 7.75
C LEU A 90 -21.19 24.06 7.07
N ASN A 91 -20.34 24.52 6.15
CA ASN A 91 -19.35 23.67 5.49
C ASN A 91 -18.24 23.23 6.44
N ASP A 92 -17.74 24.14 7.27
CA ASP A 92 -16.71 23.85 8.28
C ASP A 92 -17.24 22.83 9.30
N ALA A 93 -18.46 23.01 9.81
CA ALA A 93 -19.11 22.07 10.72
C ALA A 93 -19.33 20.68 10.10
N ARG A 94 -19.71 20.62 8.81
CA ARG A 94 -19.81 19.34 8.09
C ARG A 94 -18.45 18.67 7.97
N SER A 95 -17.43 19.42 7.56
CA SER A 95 -16.07 18.90 7.43
C SER A 95 -15.54 18.38 8.76
N GLU A 96 -15.66 19.17 9.83
CA GLU A 96 -15.24 18.83 11.19
C GLU A 96 -15.98 17.58 11.69
N HIS A 97 -17.30 17.52 11.54
CA HIS A 97 -18.06 16.33 11.93
C HIS A 97 -17.66 15.09 11.12
N THR A 98 -17.44 15.21 9.81
CA THR A 98 -16.94 14.07 9.01
C THR A 98 -15.55 13.64 9.42
N GLY A 99 -14.67 14.58 9.79
CA GLY A 99 -13.34 14.29 10.33
C GLY A 99 -13.40 13.55 11.65
N ALA A 100 -14.19 14.05 12.61
CA ALA A 100 -14.36 13.42 13.92
C ALA A 100 -14.98 12.01 13.83
N VAL A 101 -15.96 11.81 12.94
CA VAL A 101 -16.54 10.48 12.71
C VAL A 101 -15.50 9.54 12.11
N LYS A 102 -14.68 10.01 11.16
CA LYS A 102 -13.62 9.20 10.55
C LYS A 102 -12.56 8.80 11.58
N GLU A 103 -12.09 9.73 12.40
CA GLU A 103 -11.15 9.46 13.48
C GLU A 103 -11.73 8.44 14.48
N ARG A 104 -13.02 8.55 14.81
CA ARG A 104 -13.68 7.59 15.68
C ARG A 104 -13.79 6.21 15.05
N ILE A 105 -14.07 6.13 13.75
CA ILE A 105 -14.06 4.87 13.00
C ILE A 105 -12.67 4.24 13.00
N ASP A 106 -11.62 5.01 12.77
CA ASP A 106 -10.24 4.52 12.77
C ASP A 106 -9.83 3.98 14.15
N SER A 107 -10.20 4.69 15.23
CA SER A 107 -9.96 4.25 16.61
C SER A 107 -10.72 2.95 16.94
N VAL A 108 -11.98 2.84 16.53
CA VAL A 108 -12.78 1.60 16.73
C VAL A 108 -12.25 0.46 15.84
N GLY A 109 -11.75 0.78 14.64
CA GLY A 109 -11.12 -0.17 13.73
C GLY A 109 -9.92 -0.86 14.38
N GLN A 110 -9.06 -0.11 15.07
CA GLN A 110 -7.93 -0.67 15.81
C GLN A 110 -8.38 -1.61 16.94
N MET A 111 -9.49 -1.31 17.61
CA MET A 111 -10.02 -2.17 18.69
C MET A 111 -10.57 -3.50 18.17
N LYS A 112 -11.00 -3.58 16.91
CA LYS A 112 -11.50 -4.82 16.29
C LYS A 112 -10.43 -5.91 16.23
N ASP A 113 -9.17 -5.53 15.99
CA ASP A 113 -8.07 -6.47 15.79
C ASP A 113 -7.41 -6.93 17.10
N VAL A 114 -7.74 -6.31 18.24
CA VAL A 114 -7.11 -6.67 19.54
C VAL A 114 -7.48 -8.09 19.96
N VAL A 115 -8.70 -8.55 19.66
CA VAL A 115 -9.16 -9.91 20.03
C VAL A 115 -8.38 -10.97 19.24
N SER A 116 -8.20 -10.78 17.93
CA SER A 116 -7.46 -11.72 17.08
C SER A 116 -5.96 -11.72 17.42
N ILE A 117 -5.37 -10.55 17.68
CA ILE A 117 -3.98 -10.43 18.12
C ILE A 117 -3.76 -11.14 19.46
N THR A 118 -4.67 -10.96 20.42
CA THR A 118 -4.56 -11.60 21.73
C THR A 118 -4.67 -13.12 21.62
N GLN A 119 -5.63 -13.62 20.84
CA GLN A 119 -5.76 -15.05 20.56
C GLN A 119 -4.51 -15.60 19.84
N GLY A 120 -3.98 -14.86 18.87
CA GLY A 120 -2.74 -15.19 18.17
C GLY A 120 -1.54 -15.25 19.12
N LEU A 121 -1.42 -14.32 20.07
CA LEU A 121 -0.34 -14.30 21.05
C LEU A 121 -0.42 -15.50 22.01
N PHE A 122 -1.62 -15.88 22.45
CA PHE A 122 -1.81 -17.09 23.26
C PHE A 122 -1.53 -18.37 22.48
N ALA A 123 -1.96 -18.44 21.22
CA ALA A 123 -1.67 -19.58 20.34
C ALA A 123 -0.17 -19.71 20.10
N LEU A 124 0.52 -18.60 19.80
CA LEU A 124 1.97 -18.56 19.59
C LEU A 124 2.72 -18.98 20.86
N SER A 125 2.31 -18.50 22.04
CA SER A 125 2.92 -18.91 23.30
C SER A 125 2.75 -20.41 23.56
N LYS A 126 1.58 -20.97 23.28
CA LYS A 126 1.32 -22.42 23.41
C LYS A 126 2.15 -23.24 22.42
N GLU A 127 2.21 -22.82 21.16
CA GLU A 127 3.00 -23.49 20.13
C GLU A 127 4.50 -23.44 20.44
N THR A 128 4.99 -22.31 20.93
CA THR A 128 6.39 -22.14 21.36
C THR A 128 6.75 -23.12 22.47
N ALA A 129 5.89 -23.26 23.50
CA ALA A 129 6.14 -24.20 24.59
C ALA A 129 6.17 -25.66 24.12
N VAL A 130 5.31 -26.03 23.17
CA VAL A 130 5.32 -27.38 22.58
C VAL A 130 6.61 -27.61 21.78
N LEU A 131 6.97 -26.68 20.90
CA LEU A 131 8.19 -26.78 20.08
C LEU A 131 9.46 -26.80 20.92
N GLU A 132 9.54 -26.01 22.01
CA GLU A 132 10.67 -26.07 22.95
C GLU A 132 10.79 -27.44 23.60
N SER A 133 9.66 -28.04 24.02
CA SER A 133 9.67 -29.38 24.62
C SER A 133 10.09 -30.47 23.62
N GLU A 134 9.61 -30.41 22.38
CA GLU A 134 9.98 -31.36 21.32
C GLU A 134 11.45 -31.22 20.95
N ASN A 135 11.95 -29.99 20.84
CA ASN A 135 13.35 -29.69 20.56
C ASN A 135 14.25 -30.20 21.70
N PHE A 136 13.85 -30.02 22.96
CA PHE A 136 14.59 -30.55 24.11
C PHE A 136 14.71 -32.08 24.07
N VAL A 137 13.60 -32.78 23.80
CA VAL A 137 13.61 -34.25 23.67
C VAL A 137 14.49 -34.70 22.50
N GLN A 138 14.43 -34.00 21.37
CA GLN A 138 15.23 -34.33 20.20
C GLN A 138 16.72 -34.10 20.45
N LEU A 139 17.09 -33.00 21.11
CA LEU A 139 18.46 -32.72 21.53
C LEU A 139 18.98 -33.80 22.48
N GLN A 140 18.18 -34.24 23.45
CA GLN A 140 18.57 -35.32 24.37
C GLN A 140 18.84 -36.64 23.62
N LYS A 141 18.00 -36.98 22.62
CA LYS A 141 18.21 -38.16 21.76
C LYS A 141 19.50 -38.05 20.93
N ILE A 142 19.78 -36.87 20.37
CA ILE A 142 21.00 -36.63 19.58
C ILE A 142 22.24 -36.72 20.47
N GLN A 143 22.20 -36.12 21.67
CA GLN A 143 23.29 -36.22 22.64
C GLN A 143 23.57 -37.68 23.00
N LEU A 144 22.54 -38.45 23.37
CA LEU A 144 22.69 -39.88 23.68
C LEU A 144 23.28 -40.65 22.48
N SER A 145 22.76 -40.43 21.27
CA SER A 145 23.26 -41.08 20.06
C SER A 145 24.71 -40.69 19.75
N THR A 146 25.12 -39.47 20.08
CA THR A 146 26.49 -38.99 19.85
C THR A 146 27.45 -39.63 20.84
N GLU A 147 27.09 -39.72 22.12
CA GLU A 147 27.87 -40.41 23.15
C GLU A 147 28.01 -41.91 22.81
N LEU A 148 26.91 -42.58 22.44
CA LEU A 148 26.93 -43.98 22.01
C LEU A 148 27.83 -44.20 20.80
N LYS A 149 27.75 -43.31 19.81
CA LYS A 149 28.62 -43.37 18.64
C LYS A 149 30.09 -43.14 19.02
N ALA A 150 30.39 -42.18 19.88
CA ALA A 150 31.76 -41.90 20.32
C ALA A 150 32.36 -43.12 21.05
N VAL A 151 31.58 -43.77 21.91
CA VAL A 151 31.99 -45.04 22.55
C VAL A 151 32.22 -46.11 21.50
N LEU A 152 31.29 -46.32 20.56
CA LEU A 152 31.45 -47.33 19.52
C LEU A 152 32.68 -47.07 18.62
N ASP A 153 32.90 -45.83 18.20
CA ASP A 153 34.07 -45.43 17.42
C ASP A 153 35.37 -45.67 18.21
N SER A 154 35.35 -45.47 19.53
CA SER A 154 36.50 -45.80 20.40
C SER A 154 36.79 -47.31 20.46
N TRP A 155 35.75 -48.15 20.51
CA TRP A 155 35.88 -49.61 20.45
C TRP A 155 36.41 -50.08 19.11
N VAL A 156 35.87 -49.57 18.00
CA VAL A 156 36.34 -49.89 16.64
C VAL A 156 37.80 -49.49 16.47
N ARG A 157 38.19 -48.31 16.96
CA ARG A 157 39.59 -47.87 16.94
C ARG A 157 40.48 -48.80 17.77
N TYR A 158 40.05 -49.20 18.96
CA TYR A 158 40.79 -50.14 19.79
C TYR A 158 40.94 -51.51 19.10
N GLU A 159 39.86 -52.03 18.50
CA GLU A 159 39.88 -53.29 17.75
C GLU A 159 40.85 -53.22 16.56
N GLN A 160 40.83 -52.12 15.80
CA GLN A 160 41.76 -51.92 14.69
C GLN A 160 43.21 -51.87 15.19
N GLN A 161 43.48 -51.18 16.31
CA GLN A 161 44.81 -51.14 16.92
C GLN A 161 45.30 -52.52 17.37
N VAL A 162 44.42 -53.33 17.96
CA VAL A 162 44.74 -54.72 18.36
C VAL A 162 45.02 -55.58 17.14
N LYS A 163 44.19 -55.50 16.09
CA LYS A 163 44.40 -56.22 14.83
C LYS A 163 45.73 -55.83 14.17
N ASP A 164 46.03 -54.54 14.11
CA ASP A 164 47.29 -54.04 13.53
C ASP A 164 48.51 -54.50 14.36
N ALA A 165 48.39 -54.53 15.69
CA ALA A 165 49.43 -55.04 16.59
C ALA A 165 49.64 -56.56 16.44
N GLU A 166 48.57 -57.34 16.40
CA GLU A 166 48.63 -58.79 16.15
C GLU A 166 49.25 -59.09 14.78
N GLN A 167 48.87 -58.34 13.74
CA GLN A 167 49.48 -58.48 12.41
C GLN A 167 50.97 -58.12 12.42
N ALA A 168 51.38 -57.08 13.16
CA ALA A 168 52.78 -56.72 13.31
C ALA A 168 53.59 -57.82 14.03
N ASP A 169 53.05 -58.38 15.12
CA ASP A 169 53.68 -59.46 15.88
C ASP A 169 53.76 -60.78 15.09
N LEU A 170 52.70 -61.14 14.36
CA LEU A 170 52.69 -62.28 13.45
C LEU A 170 53.70 -62.08 12.32
N THR A 171 53.74 -60.89 11.71
CA THR A 171 54.68 -60.57 10.63
C THR A 171 56.12 -60.65 11.14
N LYS A 172 56.42 -60.12 12.33
CA LYS A 172 57.73 -60.22 12.97
C LYS A 172 58.11 -61.68 13.25
N THR A 173 57.21 -62.47 13.81
CA THR A 173 57.43 -63.90 14.10
C THR A 173 57.67 -64.72 12.83
N VAL A 174 56.92 -64.44 11.76
CA VAL A 174 57.10 -65.08 10.45
C VAL A 174 58.43 -64.68 9.84
N ILE A 175 58.79 -63.39 9.83
CA ILE A 175 60.08 -62.90 9.34
C ILE A 175 61.23 -63.55 10.13
N GLU A 176 61.16 -63.58 11.46
CA GLU A 176 62.18 -64.20 12.31
C GLU A 176 62.30 -65.71 12.02
N LYS A 177 61.19 -66.43 11.88
CA LYS A 177 61.20 -67.85 11.48
C LYS A 177 61.78 -68.07 10.08
N VAL A 178 61.46 -67.23 9.11
CA VAL A 178 62.01 -67.32 7.74
C VAL A 178 63.50 -67.01 7.73
N VAL A 179 63.94 -65.97 8.46
CA VAL A 179 65.37 -65.64 8.58
C VAL A 179 66.12 -66.76 9.31
N ALA A 180 65.52 -67.38 10.34
CA ALA A 180 66.10 -68.52 11.02
C ALA A 180 66.19 -69.77 10.12
N SER A 181 65.14 -70.09 9.37
CA SER A 181 65.14 -71.22 8.43
C SER A 181 66.10 -71.01 7.25
N LEU A 182 66.33 -69.76 6.82
CA LEU A 182 67.36 -69.42 5.82
C LEU A 182 68.80 -69.61 6.34
N LYS A 183 69.00 -69.59 7.67
CA LYS A 183 70.31 -69.88 8.29
C LYS A 183 70.56 -71.37 8.48
N GLU A 184 69.54 -72.22 8.38
CA GLU A 184 69.71 -73.67 8.47
C GLU A 184 70.37 -74.23 7.19
N GLU A 185 71.41 -75.06 7.38
CA GLU A 185 72.23 -75.60 6.29
C GLU A 185 71.44 -76.51 5.33
N LYS A 186 70.36 -77.13 5.82
CA LYS A 186 69.48 -77.98 5.01
C LYS A 186 68.67 -77.16 3.99
N THR A 187 68.09 -76.06 4.43
CA THR A 187 67.30 -75.15 3.59
C THR A 187 68.17 -74.41 2.59
N GLN A 188 69.40 -74.01 2.96
CA GLN A 188 70.36 -73.44 2.01
C GLN A 188 70.72 -74.43 0.90
N LYS A 189 70.91 -75.71 1.23
CA LYS A 189 71.15 -76.77 0.24
C LYS A 189 69.94 -77.01 -0.65
N GLU A 190 68.73 -77.01 -0.11
CA GLU A 190 67.48 -77.15 -0.88
C GLU A 190 67.23 -75.93 -1.80
N ILE A 191 67.49 -74.70 -1.33
CA ILE A 191 67.38 -73.48 -2.16
C ILE A 191 68.43 -73.48 -3.26
N LEU A 192 69.69 -73.85 -2.96
CA LEU A 192 70.74 -73.99 -3.98
C LEU A 192 70.37 -75.07 -5.00
N ALA A 193 69.84 -76.22 -4.55
CA ALA A 193 69.40 -77.28 -5.45
C ALA A 193 68.21 -76.85 -6.32
N SER A 194 67.25 -76.12 -5.75
CA SER A 194 66.11 -75.59 -6.50
C SER A 194 66.51 -74.48 -7.48
N ALA A 195 67.41 -73.57 -7.09
CA ALA A 195 67.94 -72.54 -7.97
C ALA A 195 68.79 -73.13 -9.11
N VAL A 196 69.58 -74.17 -8.83
CA VAL A 196 70.31 -74.93 -9.87
C VAL A 196 69.31 -75.65 -10.78
N ALA A 197 68.25 -76.25 -10.25
CA ALA A 197 67.21 -76.89 -11.05
C ALA A 197 66.45 -75.89 -11.94
N GLU A 198 66.11 -74.70 -11.44
CA GLU A 198 65.47 -73.63 -12.22
C GLU A 198 66.40 -73.05 -13.28
N ILE A 199 67.69 -72.87 -12.99
CA ILE A 199 68.69 -72.49 -13.99
C ILE A 199 68.84 -73.59 -15.05
N GLU A 200 68.92 -74.85 -14.65
CA GLU A 200 68.96 -75.98 -15.60
C GLU A 200 67.69 -76.03 -16.47
N GLN A 201 66.53 -75.67 -15.92
CA GLN A 201 65.27 -75.60 -16.67
C GLN A 201 65.24 -74.39 -17.63
N LEU A 202 65.75 -73.22 -17.21
CA LEU A 202 65.90 -72.01 -18.04
C LEU A 202 66.94 -72.17 -19.16
N VAL A 203 68.04 -72.89 -18.89
CA VAL A 203 69.06 -73.25 -19.88
C VAL A 203 68.53 -74.30 -20.86
N LYS A 204 67.71 -75.26 -20.39
CA LYS A 204 67.01 -76.21 -21.27
C LYS A 204 65.88 -75.58 -22.09
N SER A 205 65.26 -74.50 -21.61
CA SER A 205 64.15 -73.81 -22.28
C SER A 205 64.54 -72.67 -23.22
N LYS A 206 65.83 -72.33 -23.34
CA LYS A 206 66.37 -71.36 -24.32
C LYS A 206 65.60 -70.02 -24.34
N ALA A 207 65.59 -69.32 -23.20
CA ALA A 207 65.21 -67.92 -23.13
C ALA A 207 66.40 -66.96 -22.89
N ILE A 208 67.62 -67.40 -23.25
CA ILE A 208 68.70 -66.63 -23.88
C ILE A 208 69.37 -67.55 -24.92
#